data_AF-A0AA42CQ23-F1
#
_entry.id   AF-A0AA42CQ23-F1
#
_cell.length_a   1.000
_cell.length_b   1.000
_cell.length_c   1.000
_cell.angle_alpha   90.00
_cell.angle_beta   90.00
_cell.angle_gamma   90.00
#
_symmetry.space_group_name_H-M   'P 1'
#
loop_
_entity.id
_entity.type
_entity.pdbx_description
1 polymer ?
#
loop_
_entity_poly.entity_id
_entity_poly.type
_entity_poly.pdbx_seq_one_letter_code
_entity_poly.pdbx_strand_id
1 'polypeptide(L)' 'MTTHFVLTKGAVSKFGNTLMGVNMWLADERDLRGVEVRYPDGRTWPGIGGFGYLRAPRVIG' A
#
# COMPACT_ATOMS: atom_id res chain seq x y z
N MET A 1 1.64 7.55 3.44
CA MET A 1 1.75 6.82 2.16
C MET A 1 1.69 5.34 2.49
N THR A 2 0.73 4.60 1.94
CA THR A 2 0.54 3.16 2.22
C THR A 2 0.58 2.36 0.92
N THR A 3 1.69 1.68 0.68
CA THR A 3 1.85 0.73 -0.44
C THR A 3 1.24 -0.62 -0.06
N HIS A 4 0.56 -1.27 -1.00
CA HIS A 4 -0.11 -2.55 -0.78
C HIS A 4 0.85 -3.68 -1.20
N PHE A 5 1.28 -4.49 -0.24
CA PHE A 5 2.07 -5.69 -0.49
C PHE A 5 1.16 -6.92 -0.39
N VAL A 6 1.37 -7.90 -1.27
CA VAL A 6 0.77 -9.23 -1.08
C VAL A 6 1.64 -10.00 -0.09
N LEU A 7 1.03 -10.50 0.98
CA LEU A 7 1.74 -11.23 2.02
C LEU A 7 2.27 -12.56 1.48
N THR A 8 3.45 -12.98 1.97
CA THR A 8 3.96 -14.34 1.73
C THR A 8 3.03 -15.38 2.35
N LYS A 9 3.04 -16.63 1.85
CA LYS A 9 2.20 -17.72 2.39
C LYS A 9 2.34 -17.89 3.91
N GLY A 10 3.56 -17.75 4.44
CA GLY A 10 3.81 -17.82 5.88
C GLY A 10 3.20 -16.67 6.68
N ALA A 11 3.21 -15.45 6.13
CA ALA A 11 2.58 -14.29 6.77
C ALA A 11 1.05 -14.37 6.70
N VAL A 12 0.47 -14.81 5.57
CA VAL A 12 -0.97 -15.06 5.44
C VAL A 12 -1.45 -16.08 6.48
N SER A 13 -0.70 -17.15 6.71
CA SER A 13 -1.07 -18.19 7.70
C SER A 13 -1.12 -17.67 9.14
N LYS A 14 -0.40 -16.58 9.46
CA LYS A 14 -0.38 -16.00 10.82
C LYS A 14 -1.35 -14.84 10.99
N PHE A 15 -1.56 -14.04 9.96
CA PHE A 15 -2.23 -12.74 10.07
C PHE A 15 -3.46 -12.59 9.16
N GLY A 16 -3.77 -13.63 8.37
CA GLY A 16 -4.73 -13.54 7.27
C GLY A 16 -4.18 -12.78 6.07
N ASN A 17 -4.83 -12.91 4.91
CA ASN A 17 -4.46 -12.16 3.71
C ASN A 17 -5.06 -10.75 3.79
N THR A 18 -4.47 -9.92 4.66
CA THR A 18 -4.95 -8.57 4.97
C THR A 18 -4.13 -7.50 4.27
N LEU A 19 -4.70 -6.31 4.16
CA LEU A 19 -3.99 -5.12 3.70
C LEU A 19 -3.08 -4.60 4.80
N MET A 20 -1.78 -4.46 4.50
CA MET A 20 -0.79 -3.98 5.44
C MET A 20 -0.13 -2.71 4.90
N GLY A 21 -0.10 -1.66 5.71
CA GLY A 21 0.63 -0.43 5.40
C GLY A 21 2.08 -0.54 5.86
N VAL A 22 3.02 -0.31 4.96
CA VAL A 22 4.44 -0.16 5.30
C VAL A 22 4.80 1.32 5.27
N ASN A 23 5.55 1.78 6.26
CA ASN A 23 6.10 3.13 6.23
C ASN A 23 7.24 3.17 5.20
N MET A 24 6.93 3.72 4.03
CA MET A 24 7.87 3.79 2.91
C MET A 24 9.06 4.73 3.19
N TRP A 25 8.99 5.55 4.24
CA TRP A 25 10.10 6.41 4.66
C TRP A 25 11.29 5.63 5.26
N LEU A 26 11.11 4.33 5.52
CA LEU A 26 12.15 3.44 5.99
C LEU A 26 13.07 2.93 4.87
N ALA A 27 12.65 3.07 3.60
CA ALA A 27 13.42 2.64 2.44
C ALA A 27 14.14 3.83 1.80
N ASP A 28 15.32 3.57 1.22
CA ASP A 28 16.00 4.55 0.37
C ASP A 28 15.17 4.77 -0.90
N GLU A 29 15.00 6.01 -1.33
CA GLU A 29 14.21 6.35 -2.52
C GLU A 29 14.74 5.66 -3.79
N ARG A 30 16.05 5.39 -3.86
CA ARG A 30 16.67 4.67 -4.98
C ARG A 30 16.16 3.24 -5.09
N ASP A 31 15.90 2.60 -3.95
CA ASP A 31 15.36 1.24 -3.88
C ASP A 31 13.87 1.19 -4.20
N LEU A 32 13.20 2.35 -4.24
CA LEU A 32 11.78 2.50 -4.54
C LEU A 32 11.52 2.89 -6.01
N ARG A 33 12.56 3.03 -6.85
CA ARG A 33 12.38 3.32 -8.28
C ARG A 33 11.52 2.26 -8.96
N GLY A 34 10.54 2.70 -9.74
CA GLY A 34 9.57 1.83 -10.42
C GLY A 34 8.37 1.43 -9.55
N VAL A 35 8.35 1.78 -8.26
CA VAL A 35 7.20 1.50 -7.39
C VAL A 35 6.08 2.49 -7.68
N GLU A 36 4.89 1.95 -7.97
CA GLU A 36 3.66 2.75 -8.08
C GLU A 36 3.12 3.10 -6.70
N VAL A 37 2.88 4.38 -6.48
CA VAL A 37 2.29 4.96 -5.28
C VAL A 37 0.87 5.38 -5.58
N ARG A 38 -0.05 4.90 -4.74
CA ARG A 38 -1.46 5.30 -4.74
C ARG A 38 -1.80 6.06 -3.48
N TYR A 39 -2.81 6.91 -3.57
CA TYR A 39 -3.25 7.79 -2.49
C TYR A 39 -4.69 7.45 -2.10
N PRO A 40 -4.90 6.36 -1.35
CA PRO A 40 -6.25 5.93 -0.97
C PRO A 40 -6.94 6.99 -0.12
N ASP A 41 -8.22 7.21 -0.37
CA ASP A 41 -9.07 8.03 0.50
C ASP A 41 -9.52 7.20 1.70
N GLY A 42 -8.67 7.13 2.71
CA GLY A 42 -9.02 6.48 3.97
C GLY A 42 -10.04 7.24 4.80
N ARG A 43 -10.27 8.55 4.53
CA ARG A 43 -11.16 9.38 5.33
C ARG A 43 -12.62 9.11 5.00
N THR A 44 -12.94 8.92 3.72
CA THR A 44 -14.32 8.62 3.28
C THR A 44 -14.58 7.12 3.11
N TRP A 45 -13.60 6.26 3.40
CA TRP A 45 -13.74 4.83 3.19
C TRP A 45 -14.65 4.19 4.25
N PRO A 46 -15.72 3.48 3.85
CA PRO A 46 -16.69 2.90 4.79
C PRO A 46 -16.19 1.65 5.55
N GLY A 47 -14.92 1.27 5.38
CA GLY A 47 -14.36 0.04 5.97
C GLY A 47 -14.77 -1.25 5.26
N ILE A 48 -15.48 -1.15 4.13
CA ILE A 48 -15.98 -2.27 3.32
C ILE A 48 -15.59 -2.02 1.86
N GLY A 49 -15.11 -3.05 1.17
CA GLY A 49 -14.70 -2.96 -0.23
C GLY A 49 -13.36 -2.27 -0.45
N GLY A 50 -13.00 -2.00 -1.70
CA GLY A 50 -11.75 -1.34 -2.05
C GLY A 50 -11.72 0.15 -1.69
N PHE A 51 -10.52 0.72 -1.60
CA PHE A 51 -10.34 2.17 -1.44
C PHE A 51 -10.70 2.92 -2.72
N GLY A 52 -11.34 4.08 -2.58
CA GLY A 52 -11.25 5.15 -3.58
C GLY A 52 -9.88 5.84 -3.51
N TYR A 53 -9.54 6.68 -4.49
CA TYR A 53 -8.24 7.36 -4.53
C TYR A 53 -8.41 8.87 -4.71
N LEU A 54 -7.69 9.64 -3.89
CA LEU A 54 -7.75 11.11 -3.88
C LEU A 54 -7.06 11.75 -5.11
N ARG A 55 -6.17 11.02 -5.77
CA ARG A 55 -5.44 11.48 -6.96
C ARG A 55 -4.94 10.29 -7.79
N ALA A 56 -4.53 10.60 -9.01
CA ALA A 56 -3.94 9.64 -9.93
C ALA A 56 -2.68 8.97 -9.32
N PRO A 57 -2.42 7.70 -9.68
CA PRO A 57 -1.20 7.01 -9.27
C PRO A 57 0.04 7.72 -9.81
N ARG A 58 1.14 7.63 -9.05
CA ARG A 58 2.46 8.13 -9.46
C ARG A 58 3.50 7.04 -9.28
N VAL A 59 4.44 6.93 -10.21
CA VAL A 59 5.61 6.05 -10.07
C VAL A 59 6.77 6.83 -9.44
N ILE A 60 7.46 6.23 -8.47
CA ILE A 60 8.72 6.76 -7.92
C ILE A 60 9.84 6.50 -8.93
N GLY A 61 10.67 7.50 -9.21
CA GLY A 61 11.70 7.45 -10.25
C GLY A 61 12.73 8.56 -10.09
#